data_AF-A0A7J4FA58-F1
#
_entry.id   AF-A0A7J4FA58-F1
#
_cell.length_a   1.000
_cell.length_b   1.000
_cell.length_c   1.000
_cell.angle_alpha   90.00
_cell.angle_beta   90.00
_cell.angle_gamma   90.00
#
_symmetry.space_group_name_H-M   'P 1'
#
loop_
_entity.id
_entity.type
_entity.pdbx_description
1 polymer ?
#
loop_
_entity_poly.entity_id
_entity_poly.type
_entity_poly.pdbx_seq_one_letter_code
_entity_poly.pdbx_strand_id
1 'polypeptide(L)'
;MTGRRVPAARGGRTAEKGGTTPEIEAYLGRLERRLFLVSHRIRTDILAEVRAHLEEGAAARGGGRGGALRAIRDFGPPGALAREYVRVYEAGPPVYALFSVLAVALALLSHPFLGPLSTGAFAILALCLSLTGLVAGRRVGLASAISAVAARLVLTAVFLLMYTDYVEYAPGAAAMFVLATLLLIPLGYIPGRLKERLFREDLV
;
A
#
# COMPACT_ATOMS: atom_id res chain seq x y z
N MET A 1 -52.94 -56.80 -24.97
CA MET A 1 -51.82 -56.20 -25.74
C MET A 1 -51.36 -54.95 -25.00
N THR A 2 -50.16 -55.03 -24.43
CA THR A 2 -49.52 -54.08 -23.53
C THR A 2 -48.75 -53.03 -24.33
N GLY A 3 -49.25 -51.80 -24.37
CA GLY A 3 -48.59 -50.64 -25.00
C GLY A 3 -47.77 -49.85 -23.99
N ARG A 4 -46.44 -49.93 -24.11
CA ARG A 4 -45.41 -49.36 -23.24
C ARG A 4 -45.29 -47.84 -23.43
N ARG A 5 -45.27 -47.08 -22.32
CA ARG A 5 -44.95 -45.64 -22.27
C ARG A 5 -43.50 -45.39 -22.71
N VAL A 6 -43.25 -44.35 -23.50
CA VAL A 6 -41.93 -43.72 -23.66
C VAL A 6 -42.00 -42.30 -23.08
N PRO A 7 -41.20 -41.95 -22.08
CA PRO A 7 -41.17 -40.61 -21.52
C PRO A 7 -40.38 -39.65 -22.43
N ALA A 8 -40.95 -38.48 -22.69
CA ALA A 8 -40.26 -37.38 -23.34
C ALA A 8 -39.07 -36.94 -22.49
N ALA A 9 -37.87 -37.06 -23.05
CA ALA A 9 -36.63 -36.65 -22.42
C ALA A 9 -36.63 -35.13 -22.18
N ARG A 10 -36.52 -34.74 -20.92
CA ARG A 10 -36.10 -33.41 -20.47
C ARG A 10 -34.74 -33.08 -21.07
N GLY A 11 -34.72 -32.16 -22.01
CA GLY A 11 -33.51 -31.55 -22.57
C GLY A 11 -33.45 -30.04 -22.34
N GLY A 12 -34.03 -29.54 -21.25
CA GLY A 12 -33.85 -28.15 -20.83
C GLY A 12 -32.47 -27.99 -20.20
N ARG A 13 -31.43 -27.81 -21.02
CA ARG A 13 -30.19 -27.18 -20.54
C ARG A 13 -30.58 -25.78 -20.10
N THR A 14 -30.75 -25.60 -18.79
CA THR A 14 -30.69 -24.30 -18.17
C THR A 14 -29.36 -23.69 -18.59
N ALA A 15 -29.42 -22.72 -19.50
CA ALA A 15 -28.34 -21.78 -19.68
C ALA A 15 -28.03 -21.24 -18.27
N GLU A 16 -26.90 -21.68 -17.71
CA GLU A 16 -26.29 -21.02 -16.56
C GLU A 16 -26.14 -19.56 -16.97
N LYS A 17 -27.02 -18.71 -16.42
CA LYS A 17 -26.92 -17.26 -16.52
C LYS A 17 -25.47 -16.88 -16.23
N GLY A 18 -24.88 -16.09 -17.12
CA GLY A 18 -23.51 -15.56 -17.02
C GLY A 18 -23.33 -14.69 -15.78
N GLY A 19 -23.29 -15.34 -14.62
CA GLY A 19 -22.83 -14.80 -13.37
C GLY A 19 -21.40 -15.27 -13.13
N THR A 20 -20.59 -14.41 -12.53
CA THR A 20 -19.21 -14.67 -12.21
C THR A 20 -19.10 -15.95 -11.39
N THR A 21 -18.32 -16.93 -11.86
CA THR A 21 -18.17 -18.21 -11.17
C THR A 21 -17.55 -18.01 -9.78
N PRO A 22 -17.96 -18.79 -8.76
CA PRO A 22 -17.45 -18.63 -7.39
C PRO A 22 -15.93 -18.78 -7.28
N GLU A 23 -15.29 -19.49 -8.20
CA GLU A 23 -13.82 -19.60 -8.30
C GLU A 23 -13.14 -18.26 -8.64
N ILE A 24 -13.74 -17.47 -9.54
CA ILE A 24 -13.25 -16.14 -9.94
C ILE A 24 -13.40 -15.19 -8.75
N GLU A 25 -14.55 -15.18 -8.10
CA GLU A 25 -14.77 -14.33 -6.91
C GLU A 25 -13.82 -14.70 -5.77
N ALA A 26 -13.57 -15.99 -5.53
CA ALA A 26 -12.58 -16.43 -4.55
C ALA A 26 -11.15 -15.99 -4.92
N TYR A 27 -10.81 -15.96 -6.22
CA TYR A 27 -9.53 -15.43 -6.70
C TYR A 27 -9.42 -13.92 -6.48
N LEU A 28 -10.44 -13.15 -6.89
CA LEU A 28 -10.50 -11.70 -6.72
C LEU A 28 -10.45 -11.31 -5.25
N GLY A 29 -11.13 -12.02 -4.35
CA GLY A 29 -11.04 -11.77 -2.91
C GLY A 29 -9.64 -12.01 -2.33
N ARG A 30 -8.87 -12.96 -2.88
CA ARG A 30 -7.45 -13.15 -2.52
C ARG A 30 -6.56 -12.04 -3.09
N LEU A 31 -6.86 -11.58 -4.30
CA LEU A 31 -6.15 -10.48 -4.96
C LEU A 31 -6.39 -9.16 -4.23
N GLU A 32 -7.64 -8.85 -3.87
CA GLU A 32 -8.02 -7.64 -3.15
C GLU A 32 -7.24 -7.48 -1.85
N ARG A 33 -7.17 -8.54 -1.02
CA ARG A 33 -6.40 -8.53 0.23
C ARG A 33 -4.92 -8.21 0.03
N ARG A 34 -4.36 -8.53 -1.14
CA ARG A 34 -2.96 -8.27 -1.48
C ARG A 34 -2.75 -6.89 -2.10
N LEU A 35 -3.79 -6.23 -2.59
CA LEU A 35 -3.78 -4.86 -3.13
C LEU A 35 -4.03 -3.79 -2.05
N PHE A 36 -3.85 -4.10 -0.76
CA PHE A 36 -4.18 -3.18 0.34
C PHE A 36 -3.36 -1.87 0.31
N LEU A 37 -2.16 -1.90 -0.28
CA LEU A 37 -1.32 -0.71 -0.44
C LEU A 37 -1.83 0.23 -1.53
N VAL A 38 -2.58 -0.29 -2.50
CA VAL A 38 -3.12 0.48 -3.63
C VAL A 38 -4.36 1.26 -3.18
N SER A 39 -4.56 2.46 -3.72
CA SER A 39 -5.74 3.27 -3.42
C SER A 39 -7.04 2.50 -3.70
N HIS A 40 -8.10 2.79 -2.93
CA HIS A 40 -9.37 2.07 -3.08
C HIS A 40 -9.94 2.16 -4.50
N ARG A 41 -9.88 3.35 -5.12
CA ARG A 41 -10.34 3.57 -6.50
C ARG A 41 -9.55 2.75 -7.52
N ILE A 42 -8.22 2.78 -7.44
CA ILE A 42 -7.39 1.99 -8.36
C ILE A 42 -7.59 0.49 -8.10
N ARG A 43 -7.76 0.08 -6.84
CA ARG A 43 -8.03 -1.31 -6.49
C ARG A 43 -9.36 -1.78 -7.09
N THR A 44 -10.41 -0.97 -7.05
CA THR A 44 -11.69 -1.32 -7.69
C THR A 44 -11.54 -1.43 -9.21
N ASP A 45 -10.77 -0.55 -9.83
CA ASP A 45 -10.52 -0.56 -11.28
C ASP A 45 -9.74 -1.82 -11.68
N ILE A 46 -8.65 -2.14 -10.97
CA ILE A 46 -7.87 -3.38 -11.17
C ILE A 46 -8.74 -4.63 -11.00
N LEU A 47 -9.56 -4.68 -9.95
CA LEU A 47 -10.41 -5.84 -9.70
C LEU A 47 -11.49 -6.00 -10.79
N ALA A 48 -12.02 -4.88 -11.32
CA ALA A 48 -12.96 -4.91 -12.42
C ALA A 48 -12.31 -5.39 -13.72
N GLU A 49 -11.10 -4.90 -14.04
CA GLU A 49 -10.34 -5.30 -15.22
C GLU A 49 -9.95 -6.79 -15.16
N VAL A 50 -9.39 -7.24 -14.04
CA VAL A 50 -9.03 -8.65 -13.84
C VAL A 50 -10.28 -9.53 -13.87
N ARG A 51 -11.42 -9.08 -13.32
CA ARG A 51 -12.69 -9.80 -13.42
C ARG A 51 -13.09 -9.97 -14.89
N ALA A 52 -13.10 -8.89 -15.67
CA ALA A 52 -13.48 -8.93 -17.08
C ALA A 52 -12.61 -9.93 -17.87
N HIS A 53 -11.29 -9.88 -17.69
CA HIS A 53 -10.38 -10.81 -18.39
C HIS A 53 -10.54 -12.27 -17.95
N LEU A 54 -10.82 -12.52 -16.67
CA LEU A 54 -11.09 -13.87 -16.19
C LEU A 54 -12.42 -14.40 -16.72
N GLU A 55 -13.46 -13.57 -16.81
CA GLU A 55 -14.76 -13.93 -17.37
C GLU A 55 -14.66 -14.20 -18.88
N GLU A 56 -14.03 -13.31 -19.64
CA GLU A 56 -13.74 -13.50 -21.07
C GLU A 56 -12.90 -14.76 -21.31
N GLY A 57 -11.85 -14.94 -20.49
CA GLY A 57 -11.00 -16.11 -20.54
C GLY A 57 -11.73 -17.41 -20.21
N ALA A 58 -12.65 -17.38 -19.24
CA ALA A 58 -13.45 -18.53 -18.89
C ALA A 58 -14.43 -18.90 -20.02
N ALA A 59 -15.08 -17.90 -20.62
CA ALA A 59 -15.99 -18.07 -21.75
C ALA A 59 -15.28 -18.69 -22.96
N ALA A 60 -14.08 -18.20 -23.30
CA ALA A 60 -13.26 -18.73 -24.39
C ALA A 60 -12.82 -20.20 -24.17
N ARG A 61 -12.79 -20.66 -22.91
CA ARG A 61 -12.34 -22.02 -22.53
C ARG A 61 -13.51 -22.97 -22.23
N GLY A 62 -14.69 -22.69 -22.78
CA GLY A 62 -15.89 -23.54 -22.67
C GLY A 62 -16.82 -23.21 -21.51
N GLY A 63 -16.55 -22.12 -20.78
CA GLY A 63 -17.40 -21.63 -19.69
C GLY A 63 -17.41 -22.50 -18.43
N GLY A 64 -18.26 -22.11 -17.49
CA GLY A 64 -18.45 -22.79 -16.21
C GLY A 64 -17.16 -22.93 -15.37
N ARG A 65 -17.20 -23.83 -14.40
CA ARG A 65 -16.09 -24.06 -13.46
C ARG A 65 -14.80 -24.49 -14.14
N GLY A 66 -14.88 -25.33 -15.18
CA GLY A 66 -13.73 -25.84 -15.91
C GLY A 66 -13.00 -24.75 -16.72
N GLY A 67 -13.73 -23.83 -17.34
CA GLY A 67 -13.17 -22.67 -18.03
C GLY A 67 -12.54 -21.68 -17.04
N ALA A 68 -13.24 -21.40 -15.93
CA ALA A 68 -12.77 -20.48 -14.89
C ALA A 68 -11.44 -20.90 -14.26
N LEU A 69 -11.29 -22.18 -13.89
CA LEU A 69 -10.04 -22.69 -13.31
C LEU A 69 -8.85 -22.58 -14.28
N ARG A 70 -9.08 -22.79 -15.58
CA ARG A 70 -8.02 -22.62 -16.59
C ARG A 70 -7.67 -21.15 -16.79
N ALA A 71 -8.66 -20.26 -16.86
CA ALA A 71 -8.42 -18.83 -16.97
C ALA A 71 -7.61 -18.29 -15.77
N ILE A 72 -7.96 -18.72 -14.55
CA ILE A 72 -7.22 -18.38 -13.33
C ILE A 72 -5.78 -18.91 -13.38
N ARG A 73 -5.58 -20.14 -13.86
CA ARG A 73 -4.25 -20.73 -13.98
C ARG A 73 -3.36 -19.93 -14.92
N ASP A 74 -3.93 -19.45 -16.04
CA ASP A 74 -3.19 -18.70 -17.05
C ASP A 74 -2.83 -17.28 -16.55
N PHE A 75 -3.67 -16.68 -15.68
CA PHE A 75 -3.34 -15.44 -14.94
C PHE A 75 -2.27 -15.62 -13.85
N GLY A 76 -2.08 -16.85 -13.38
CA GLY A 76 -1.11 -17.16 -12.35
C GLY A 76 -1.53 -16.73 -10.93
N PRO A 77 -0.61 -16.83 -9.97
CA PRO A 77 -0.93 -16.64 -8.57
C PRO A 77 -1.25 -15.17 -8.24
N PRO A 78 -2.30 -14.89 -7.44
CA PRO A 78 -2.76 -13.52 -7.19
C PRO A 78 -1.73 -12.64 -6.47
N GLY A 79 -0.68 -13.25 -5.90
CA GLY A 79 0.39 -12.53 -5.22
C GLY A 79 1.47 -12.04 -6.17
N ALA A 80 1.72 -12.74 -7.27
CA ALA A 80 2.59 -12.23 -8.31
C ALA A 80 1.91 -11.03 -9.00
N LEU A 81 0.64 -11.20 -9.37
CA LEU A 81 -0.17 -10.16 -9.99
C LEU A 81 -0.32 -8.92 -9.09
N ALA A 82 -0.62 -9.10 -7.80
CA ALA A 82 -0.69 -7.98 -6.86
C ALA A 82 0.63 -7.22 -6.74
N ARG A 83 1.78 -7.91 -6.74
CA ARG A 83 3.09 -7.26 -6.66
C ARG A 83 3.37 -6.41 -7.89
N GLU A 84 2.97 -6.88 -9.06
CA GLU A 84 3.10 -6.14 -10.31
C GLU A 84 2.24 -4.88 -10.29
N TYR A 85 0.98 -4.99 -9.89
CA TYR A 85 0.09 -3.84 -9.73
C TYR A 85 0.57 -2.86 -8.64
N VAL A 86 1.01 -3.33 -7.48
CA VAL A 86 1.58 -2.48 -6.42
C VAL A 86 2.88 -1.82 -6.86
N ARG A 87 3.65 -2.44 -7.77
CA ARG A 87 4.87 -1.85 -8.34
C ARG A 87 4.53 -0.71 -9.28
N VAL A 88 3.45 -0.82 -10.04
CA VAL A 88 3.03 0.19 -11.04
C VAL A 88 2.22 1.32 -10.40
N TYR A 89 1.35 1.01 -9.44
CA TYR A 89 0.40 1.95 -8.87
C TYR A 89 0.87 2.53 -7.52
N GLU A 90 0.67 3.85 -7.36
CA GLU A 90 1.04 4.57 -6.14
C GLU A 90 0.18 4.15 -4.92
N ALA A 91 0.75 4.30 -3.73
CA ALA A 91 0.06 4.00 -2.49
C ALA A 91 -1.19 4.85 -2.28
N GLY A 92 -2.21 4.32 -1.60
CA GLY A 92 -3.48 5.00 -1.36
C GLY A 92 -3.47 6.01 -0.20
N PRO A 93 -4.42 6.97 -0.14
CA PRO A 93 -4.57 7.94 0.96
C PRO A 93 -4.50 7.39 2.40
N PRO A 94 -5.13 6.25 2.76
CA PRO A 94 -5.03 5.73 4.12
C PRO A 94 -3.60 5.31 4.50
N VAL A 95 -2.79 4.89 3.52
CA VAL A 95 -1.37 4.56 3.73
C VAL A 95 -0.58 5.83 4.06
N TYR A 96 -0.86 6.95 3.38
CA TYR A 96 -0.27 8.25 3.74
C TYR A 96 -0.61 8.65 5.17
N ALA A 97 -1.89 8.54 5.55
CA ALA A 97 -2.35 8.93 6.88
C ALA A 97 -1.66 8.08 7.96
N LEU A 98 -1.63 6.76 7.80
CA LEU A 98 -1.02 5.84 8.75
C LEU A 98 0.46 6.15 8.99
N PHE A 99 1.26 6.23 7.91
CA PHE A 99 2.70 6.49 8.05
C PHE A 99 2.99 7.92 8.53
N SER A 100 2.17 8.90 8.16
CA SER A 100 2.31 10.27 8.66
C SER A 100 2.01 10.36 10.15
N VAL A 101 0.95 9.71 10.64
CA VAL A 101 0.63 9.64 12.08
C VAL A 101 1.76 8.96 12.87
N LEU A 102 2.27 7.84 12.37
CA LEU A 102 3.39 7.13 12.99
C LEU A 102 4.65 8.01 13.03
N ALA A 103 4.95 8.69 11.92
CA ALA A 103 6.09 9.60 11.81
C ALA A 103 5.95 10.78 12.78
N VAL A 104 4.75 11.35 12.94
CA VAL A 104 4.46 12.40 13.92
C VAL A 104 4.70 11.91 15.35
N ALA A 105 4.16 10.73 15.72
CA ALA A 105 4.34 10.18 17.06
C ALA A 105 5.82 9.97 17.41
N LEU A 106 6.58 9.36 16.49
CA LEU A 106 8.03 9.19 16.63
C LEU A 106 8.79 10.52 16.63
N ALA A 107 8.35 11.49 15.84
CA ALA A 107 8.92 12.84 15.79
C ALA A 107 8.79 13.58 17.13
N LEU A 108 7.65 13.43 17.80
CA LEU A 108 7.45 13.97 19.15
C LEU A 108 8.33 13.24 20.18
N LEU A 109 8.39 11.91 20.14
CA LEU A 109 9.23 11.10 21.04
C LEU A 109 10.74 11.31 20.84
N SER A 110 11.15 11.73 19.65
CA SER A 110 12.55 12.02 19.30
C SER A 110 13.01 13.44 19.61
N HIS A 111 12.17 14.23 20.30
CA HIS A 111 12.52 15.60 20.66
C HIS A 111 13.57 15.61 21.79
N PRO A 112 14.70 16.33 21.64
CA PRO A 112 15.79 16.34 22.64
C PRO A 112 15.35 16.69 24.06
N PHE A 113 14.26 17.44 24.24
CA PHE A 113 13.72 17.77 25.57
C PHE A 113 13.24 16.56 26.36
N LEU A 114 13.02 15.41 25.72
CA LEU A 114 12.61 14.17 26.37
C LEU A 114 13.78 13.36 26.94
N GLY A 115 15.01 13.90 26.89
CA GLY A 115 16.19 13.29 27.50
C GLY A 115 16.80 12.15 26.67
N PRO A 116 17.55 11.23 27.27
CA PRO A 116 18.40 10.26 26.57
C PRO A 116 17.66 9.32 25.60
N LEU A 117 16.37 9.06 25.84
CA LEU A 117 15.53 8.21 24.98
C LEU A 117 15.26 8.86 23.61
N SER A 118 15.40 10.19 23.51
CA SER A 118 15.15 10.96 22.28
C SER A 118 16.06 10.57 21.12
N THR A 119 17.33 10.24 21.38
CA THR A 119 18.29 9.81 20.36
C THR A 119 17.90 8.47 19.75
N GLY A 120 17.48 7.51 20.58
CA GLY A 120 16.99 6.21 20.12
C GLY A 120 15.72 6.35 19.29
N ALA A 121 14.77 7.17 19.76
CA ALA A 121 13.54 7.47 19.01
C ALA A 121 13.85 8.17 17.68
N PHE A 122 14.86 9.04 17.62
CA PHE A 122 15.28 9.69 16.37
C PHE A 122 15.87 8.68 15.37
N ALA A 123 16.71 7.75 15.83
CA ALA A 123 17.25 6.69 14.97
C ALA A 123 16.14 5.79 14.41
N ILE A 124 15.16 5.42 15.25
CA ILE A 124 13.98 4.65 14.83
C ILE A 124 13.16 5.45 13.82
N LEU A 125 12.90 6.73 14.07
CA LEU A 125 12.21 7.61 13.13
C LEU A 125 12.91 7.66 11.77
N ALA A 126 14.22 7.89 11.76
CA ALA A 126 15.03 7.94 10.54
C ALA A 126 14.93 6.62 9.74
N LEU A 127 15.01 5.49 10.43
CA LEU A 127 14.85 4.17 9.82
C LEU A 127 13.43 3.97 9.26
N CYS A 128 12.39 4.30 10.05
CA CYS A 128 11.00 4.20 9.63
C CYS A 128 10.72 5.06 8.40
N LEU A 129 11.19 6.31 8.35
CA LEU A 129 11.03 7.18 7.18
C LEU A 129 11.72 6.60 5.94
N SER A 130 12.93 6.07 6.12
CA SER A 130 13.68 5.45 5.03
C SER A 130 12.97 4.22 4.47
N LEU A 131 12.47 3.35 5.35
CA LEU A 131 11.68 2.18 4.98
C LEU A 131 10.33 2.56 4.36
N THR A 132 9.70 3.62 4.84
CA THR A 132 8.43 4.11 4.28
C THR A 132 8.62 4.58 2.85
N GLY A 133 9.68 5.36 2.57
CA GLY A 133 10.04 5.75 1.20
C GLY A 133 10.28 4.52 0.31
N LEU A 134 11.04 3.54 0.80
CA LEU A 134 11.36 2.31 0.06
C LEU A 134 10.13 1.41 -0.18
N VAL A 135 9.25 1.25 0.81
CA VAL A 135 8.12 0.31 0.71
C VAL A 135 6.92 0.97 0.05
N ALA A 136 6.49 2.12 0.58
CA ALA A 136 5.26 2.80 0.17
C ALA A 136 5.48 3.85 -0.94
N GLY A 137 6.74 4.12 -1.31
CA GLY A 137 7.10 4.99 -2.42
C GLY A 137 7.44 6.43 -2.00
N ARG A 138 7.99 7.18 -2.95
CA ARG A 138 8.58 8.51 -2.74
C ARG A 138 7.60 9.52 -2.13
N ARG A 139 6.37 9.54 -2.62
CA ARG A 139 5.35 10.51 -2.16
C ARG A 139 4.94 10.26 -0.72
N VAL A 140 4.75 9.00 -0.32
CA VAL A 140 4.41 8.64 1.08
C VAL A 140 5.57 8.97 1.99
N GLY A 141 6.80 8.55 1.64
CA GLY A 141 7.99 8.85 2.42
C GLY A 141 8.20 10.36 2.61
N LEU A 142 7.97 11.16 1.57
CA LEU A 142 8.06 12.62 1.64
C LEU A 142 6.97 13.22 2.54
N ALA A 143 5.72 12.79 2.38
CA ALA A 143 4.61 13.28 3.21
C ALA A 143 4.83 12.97 4.70
N SER A 144 5.29 11.76 5.02
CA SER A 144 5.63 11.36 6.39
C SER A 144 6.81 12.17 6.94
N ALA A 145 7.84 12.42 6.14
CA ALA A 145 8.98 13.25 6.55
C ALA A 145 8.57 14.71 6.82
N ILE A 146 7.76 15.32 5.94
CA ILE A 146 7.23 16.67 6.15
C ILE A 146 6.40 16.74 7.43
N SER A 147 5.55 15.73 7.67
CA SER A 147 4.73 15.66 8.88
C SER A 147 5.58 15.55 10.15
N ALA A 148 6.65 14.74 10.12
CA ALA A 148 7.60 14.64 11.23
C ALA A 148 8.35 15.97 11.49
N VAL A 149 8.78 16.65 10.43
CA VAL A 149 9.41 17.98 10.54
C VAL A 149 8.45 18.98 11.16
N ALA A 150 7.22 19.07 10.65
CA ALA A 150 6.20 19.97 11.17
C ALA A 150 5.93 19.71 12.66
N ALA A 151 5.77 18.44 13.05
CA ALA A 151 5.56 18.06 14.45
C ALA A 151 6.72 18.49 15.36
N ARG A 152 7.98 18.30 14.92
CA ARG A 152 9.16 18.73 15.68
C ARG A 152 9.19 20.25 15.85
N LEU A 153 8.92 21.00 14.78
CA LEU A 153 8.90 22.47 14.83
C LEU A 153 7.80 23.00 15.73
N VAL A 154 6.59 22.44 15.64
CA VAL A 154 5.46 22.81 16.51
C VAL A 154 5.79 22.52 17.97
N LEU A 155 6.33 21.33 18.28
CA LEU A 155 6.69 20.99 19.65
C LEU A 155 7.80 21.91 20.19
N THR A 156 8.82 22.23 19.38
CA THR A 156 9.84 23.22 19.77
C THR A 156 9.23 24.58 20.05
N ALA A 157 8.32 25.07 19.21
CA ALA A 157 7.65 26.35 19.43
C ALA A 157 6.85 26.35 20.73
N VAL A 158 6.10 25.28 21.03
CA VAL A 158 5.37 25.12 22.29
C VAL A 158 6.32 25.13 23.49
N PHE A 159 7.44 24.40 23.43
CA PHE A 159 8.43 24.40 24.51
C PHE A 159 9.05 25.77 24.74
N LEU A 160 9.43 26.47 23.66
CA LEU A 160 9.98 27.82 23.75
C LEU A 160 8.99 28.82 24.37
N LEU A 161 7.70 28.68 24.10
CA LEU A 161 6.65 29.53 24.68
C LEU A 161 6.38 29.20 26.16
N MET A 162 6.51 27.94 26.56
CA MET A 162 6.16 27.48 27.91
C MET A 162 7.31 27.55 28.92
N TYR A 163 8.56 27.49 28.45
CA TYR A 163 9.75 27.33 29.30
C TYR A 163 10.85 28.34 28.97
N THR A 164 10.48 29.59 28.65
CA THR A 164 11.42 30.67 28.27
C THR A 164 12.60 30.84 29.22
N ASP A 165 12.41 30.54 30.51
CA ASP A 165 13.37 30.83 31.58
C ASP A 165 14.27 29.63 31.96
N TYR A 166 14.01 28.44 31.39
CA TYR A 166 14.66 27.18 31.80
C TYR A 166 15.53 26.52 30.71
N VAL A 167 15.54 27.06 29.49
CA VAL A 167 16.24 26.41 28.37
C VAL A 167 17.61 27.04 28.14
N GLU A 168 18.61 26.57 28.88
CA GLU A 168 20.01 26.79 28.53
C GLU A 168 20.39 25.84 27.39
N TYR A 169 20.42 26.36 26.16
CA TYR A 169 20.95 25.61 25.03
C TYR A 169 22.47 25.53 25.12
N ALA A 170 23.01 24.32 25.10
CA ALA A 170 24.43 24.14 24.82
C ALA A 170 24.79 24.82 23.48
N PRO A 171 25.95 25.49 23.38
CA PRO A 171 26.39 26.13 22.14
C PRO A 171 26.32 25.14 20.97
N GLY A 172 25.58 25.50 19.91
CA GLY A 172 25.40 24.67 18.72
C GLY A 172 24.29 23.61 18.77
N ALA A 173 23.65 23.37 19.92
CA ALA A 173 22.55 22.39 20.04
C ALA A 173 21.35 22.74 19.14
N ALA A 174 21.01 24.03 19.04
CA ALA A 174 19.95 24.50 18.16
C ALA A 174 20.27 24.24 16.68
N ALA A 175 21.50 24.51 16.24
CA ALA A 175 21.94 24.26 14.87
C ALA A 175 21.90 22.76 14.53
N MET A 176 22.38 21.91 15.43
CA MET A 176 22.32 20.45 15.27
C MET A 176 20.88 19.93 15.22
N PHE A 177 19.99 20.47 16.05
CA PHE A 177 18.57 20.11 16.02
C PHE A 177 17.90 20.49 14.68
N VAL A 178 18.17 21.70 14.19
CA VAL A 178 17.66 22.17 12.90
C VAL A 178 18.18 21.27 11.78
N LEU A 179 19.49 20.98 11.75
CA LEU A 179 20.10 20.10 10.77
C LEU A 179 19.49 18.69 10.81
N ALA A 180 19.39 18.08 12.00
CA ALA A 180 18.80 16.76 12.18
C ALA A 180 17.33 16.72 11.73
N THR A 181 16.58 17.79 11.99
CA THR A 181 15.18 17.90 11.55
C THR A 181 15.09 18.00 10.03
N LEU A 182 15.93 18.83 9.40
CA LEU A 182 15.97 18.96 7.93
C LEU A 182 16.40 17.67 7.24
N LEU A 183 17.28 16.87 7.86
CA LEU A 183 17.72 15.57 7.35
C LEU A 183 16.59 14.53 7.26
N LEU A 184 15.47 14.70 7.96
CA LEU A 184 14.32 13.79 7.85
C LEU A 184 13.72 13.79 6.43
N ILE A 185 13.77 14.93 5.73
CA ILE A 185 13.24 15.09 4.36
C ILE A 185 13.98 14.17 3.38
N PRO A 186 15.32 14.26 3.21
CA PRO A 186 16.04 13.36 2.31
C PRO A 186 15.93 11.89 2.75
N LEU A 187 15.84 11.59 4.04
CA LEU A 187 15.62 10.22 4.53
C LEU A 187 14.29 9.63 4.06
N GLY A 188 13.20 10.39 4.09
CA GLY A 188 11.91 9.94 3.54
C GLY A 188 11.88 9.91 2.01
N TYR A 189 12.63 10.78 1.35
CA TYR A 189 12.57 10.99 -0.10
C TYR A 189 13.49 10.07 -0.93
N ILE A 190 14.77 9.98 -0.54
CA ILE A 190 15.82 9.33 -1.34
C ILE A 190 15.54 7.84 -1.57
N PRO A 191 15.15 7.04 -0.55
CA PRO A 191 14.90 5.61 -0.75
C PRO A 191 13.74 5.34 -1.72
N GLY A 192 12.70 6.16 -1.66
CA GLY A 192 11.58 6.06 -2.61
C GLY A 192 11.97 6.42 -4.03
N ARG A 193 12.83 7.44 -4.21
CA ARG A 193 13.36 7.81 -5.53
C ARG A 193 14.31 6.74 -6.09
N LEU A 194 15.12 6.11 -5.24
CA LEU A 194 16.05 5.04 -5.65
C LEU A 194 15.26 3.83 -6.14
N LYS A 195 14.21 3.44 -5.42
CA LYS A 195 13.24 2.43 -5.83
C LYS A 195 12.67 2.70 -7.23
N GLU A 196 12.18 3.92 -7.47
CA GLU A 196 11.62 4.31 -8.77
C GLU A 196 12.61 4.19 -9.92
N ARG A 197 13.90 4.48 -9.68
CA ARG A 197 14.96 4.38 -10.70
C ARG A 197 15.31 2.94 -11.03
N LEU A 198 15.64 2.15 -10.01
CA LEU A 198 16.03 0.75 -10.17
C LEU A 198 14.95 -0.04 -10.92
N PHE A 199 13.69 0.17 -10.57
CA PHE A 199 12.60 -0.58 -11.19
C PHE A 199 12.15 -0.07 -12.55
N ARG A 200 12.59 1.12 -12.98
CA ARG A 200 12.33 1.67 -14.33
C ARG A 200 13.32 1.11 -15.35
N GLU A 201 14.55 0.80 -14.94
CA GLU A 201 15.56 0.21 -15.82
C GLU A 201 15.26 -1.25 -16.19
N ASP A 202 14.52 -2.00 -15.35
CA ASP A 202 14.08 -3.38 -15.67
C ASP A 202 12.97 -3.46 -16.76
N LEU A 203 12.39 -2.33 -17.15
CA LEU A 203 11.22 -2.26 -18.05
C LEU A 203 11.58 -1.73 -19.46
N VAL A 204 12.86 -1.46 -19.73
CA VAL A 204 13.41 -1.02 -21.02
C VAL A 204 14.36 -2.09 -21.55
#